data_AF-A0A9N7R960-F1
#
_entry.id   AF-A0A9N7R960-F1
#
_cell.length_a   1.000
_cell.length_b   1.000
_cell.length_c   1.000
_cell.angle_alpha   90.00
_cell.angle_beta   90.00
_cell.angle_gamma   90.00
#
_symmetry.space_group_name_H-M   'P 1'
#
loop_
_entity.id
_entity.type
_entity.pdbx_description
1 polymer ?
#
loop_
_entity_poly.entity_id
_entity_poly.type
_entity_poly.pdbx_seq_one_letter_code
_entity_poly.pdbx_strand_id
1 'polypeptide(L)'
;MDVHEFIYYNCQCFAGHPRLLVSHGPCLENHALYNISKNQHVDLDIPELVSKEVFFTSYGNWVVLIDIIIDPLCPVQKCGCCVLNITSGEKIRILHQWHGRFFECILSGPPTEPDCHLIFLPMPRTDYLYYCRLDDGHFINARGNFGYNNNRRITASTAASFGGKTYLWKGDSLFELVFRGDRRLDFVPLVRVAAVDELFTWPVKADRVEDFIVSAEYGEGFPLRASFQRYSDLFENVAYFRVFRITMGNGNKECVEELTSIGNRALFLGKHGSTACRADVSSGVRRNSIYYYWFDQGLYVYDFEERSTTPLRPCPPVKSGIFSLCWV
;
A
#
# COMPACT_ATOMS: atom_id res chain seq x y z
N MET A 1 26.14 1.42 2.50
CA MET A 1 25.56 2.77 2.36
C MET A 1 24.95 3.12 3.71
N ASP A 2 25.47 4.15 4.39
CA ASP A 2 24.97 4.57 5.72
C ASP A 2 23.64 5.35 5.59
N VAL A 3 22.89 5.53 6.68
CA VAL A 3 21.63 6.30 6.74
C VAL A 3 21.82 7.67 6.09
N HIS A 4 22.98 8.32 6.25
CA HIS A 4 23.33 9.59 5.61
C HIS A 4 23.45 9.56 4.07
N GLU A 5 23.83 8.44 3.47
CA GLU A 5 23.81 8.29 2.00
C GLU A 5 22.41 7.90 1.49
N PHE A 6 21.65 7.12 2.25
CA PHE A 6 20.22 6.88 1.96
C PHE A 6 19.43 8.20 2.00
N ILE A 7 19.74 9.05 2.99
CA ILE A 7 19.33 10.45 3.09
C ILE A 7 19.74 11.21 1.84
N TYR A 8 20.99 11.17 1.38
CA TYR A 8 21.39 11.92 0.17
C TYR A 8 20.70 11.45 -1.11
N TYR A 9 20.40 10.14 -1.21
CA TYR A 9 19.71 9.56 -2.36
C TYR A 9 18.19 9.75 -2.35
N ASN A 10 17.58 10.00 -1.19
CA ASN A 10 16.15 10.30 -1.04
C ASN A 10 15.88 11.78 -0.74
N CYS A 11 16.82 12.59 -0.22
CA CYS A 11 16.64 14.02 0.11
C CYS A 11 16.51 14.97 -1.09
N GLN A 12 16.42 14.43 -2.31
CA GLN A 12 15.78 15.13 -3.42
C GLN A 12 14.25 14.95 -3.43
N CYS A 13 13.64 14.55 -2.31
CA CYS A 13 12.20 14.43 -2.07
C CYS A 13 11.46 15.78 -2.17
N PHE A 14 11.28 16.24 -3.41
CA PHE A 14 9.99 16.43 -4.08
C PHE A 14 10.10 16.13 -5.60
N ALA A 15 11.21 15.53 -6.07
CA ALA A 15 11.52 15.31 -7.49
C ALA A 15 12.08 13.90 -7.83
N GLY A 16 12.06 12.94 -6.90
CA GLY A 16 12.54 11.58 -7.13
C GLY A 16 11.43 10.59 -7.53
N HIS A 17 11.68 9.70 -8.49
CA HIS A 17 10.76 8.61 -8.82
C HIS A 17 10.74 7.53 -7.72
N PRO A 18 9.58 6.90 -7.47
CA PRO A 18 9.46 5.80 -6.52
C PRO A 18 10.50 4.71 -6.76
N ARG A 19 11.05 4.16 -5.67
CA ARG A 19 12.01 3.05 -5.71
C ARG A 19 11.39 1.82 -5.08
N LEU A 20 11.86 0.65 -5.48
CA LEU A 20 11.41 -0.60 -4.90
C LEU A 20 12.39 -1.01 -3.80
N LEU A 21 11.97 -0.97 -2.54
CA LEU A 21 12.68 -1.61 -1.46
C LEU A 21 12.47 -3.13 -1.55
N VAL A 22 13.57 -3.85 -1.71
CA VAL A 22 13.64 -5.31 -1.74
C VAL A 22 14.31 -5.77 -0.46
N SER A 23 13.55 -6.36 0.46
CA SER A 23 14.07 -6.97 1.69
C SER A 23 14.14 -8.47 1.50
N HIS A 24 15.26 -9.13 1.79
CA HIS A 24 15.43 -10.57 1.53
C HIS A 24 16.36 -11.25 2.55
N GLY A 25 16.43 -12.57 2.46
CA GLY A 25 17.14 -13.41 3.42
C GLY A 25 16.18 -14.12 4.38
N PRO A 26 16.61 -15.21 5.05
CA PRO A 26 15.75 -15.99 5.94
C PRO A 26 15.01 -15.19 7.00
N CYS A 27 15.55 -14.05 7.42
CA CYS A 27 15.00 -13.18 8.44
C CYS A 27 14.83 -11.73 7.95
N LEU A 28 14.71 -11.49 6.64
CA LEU A 28 14.75 -10.15 6.03
C LEU A 28 15.89 -9.28 6.58
N GLU A 29 17.08 -9.85 6.65
CA GLU A 29 18.27 -9.18 7.18
C GLU A 29 19.05 -8.39 6.12
N ASN A 30 18.71 -8.56 4.84
CA ASN A 30 19.35 -7.86 3.74
C ASN A 30 18.33 -6.99 3.02
N HIS A 31 18.74 -5.81 2.58
CA HIS A 31 17.85 -4.85 1.92
C HIS A 31 18.56 -4.22 0.73
N ALA A 32 17.82 -3.95 -0.34
CA ALA A 32 18.30 -3.22 -1.50
C ALA A 32 17.23 -2.24 -2.01
N LEU A 33 17.65 -1.06 -2.49
CA LEU A 33 16.78 -0.18 -3.26
C LEU A 33 17.00 -0.37 -4.74
N TYR A 34 15.96 -0.80 -5.43
CA TYR A 34 15.94 -0.89 -6.88
C TYR A 34 15.34 0.37 -7.51
N ASN A 35 16.07 0.94 -8.46
CA ASN A 35 15.67 2.07 -9.26
C ASN A 35 15.24 1.58 -10.65
N ILE A 36 13.93 1.65 -10.94
CA ILE A 36 13.38 1.19 -12.22
C ILE A 36 13.98 1.97 -13.39
N SER A 37 14.07 3.29 -13.27
CA SER A 37 14.54 4.20 -14.31
C SER A 37 15.94 3.86 -14.81
N LYS A 38 16.82 3.46 -13.88
CA LYS A 38 18.22 3.14 -14.16
C LYS A 38 18.47 1.65 -14.35
N ASN A 39 17.49 0.80 -14.03
CA ASN A 39 17.66 -0.65 -13.91
C ASN A 39 18.88 -1.02 -13.07
N GLN A 40 19.01 -0.36 -11.91
CA GLN A 40 20.15 -0.51 -10.99
C GLN A 40 19.62 -0.68 -9.57
N HIS A 41 20.38 -1.36 -8.73
CA HIS A 41 20.09 -1.44 -7.30
C HIS A 41 21.29 -0.97 -6.48
N VAL A 42 21.01 -0.59 -5.24
CA VAL A 42 22.00 -0.29 -4.22
C VAL A 42 21.64 -1.08 -2.97
N ASP A 43 22.60 -1.85 -2.46
CA ASP A 43 22.46 -2.56 -1.20
C ASP A 43 22.44 -1.57 -0.04
N LEU A 44 21.50 -1.78 0.87
CA LEU A 44 21.31 -0.99 2.07
C LEU A 44 21.85 -1.73 3.29
N ASP A 45 22.52 -0.97 4.15
CA ASP A 45 22.98 -1.43 5.46
C ASP A 45 22.35 -0.52 6.51
N ILE A 46 21.06 -0.71 6.77
CA ILE A 46 20.28 0.05 7.75
C ILE A 46 19.89 -0.90 8.88
N PRO A 47 20.56 -0.83 10.05
CA PRO A 47 20.31 -1.74 11.16
C PRO A 47 18.85 -1.80 11.61
N GLU A 48 18.11 -0.70 11.48
CA GLU A 48 16.70 -0.61 11.85
C GLU A 48 15.77 -1.45 10.98
N LEU A 49 16.14 -1.74 9.73
CA LEU A 49 15.34 -2.53 8.80
C LEU A 49 15.51 -4.04 9.01
N VAL A 50 16.61 -4.45 9.64
CA VAL A 50 16.95 -5.86 9.86
C VAL A 50 15.80 -6.55 10.59
N SER A 51 15.29 -7.62 9.97
CA SER A 51 14.17 -8.40 10.52
C SER A 51 12.90 -7.60 10.75
N LYS A 52 12.62 -6.62 9.87
CA LYS A 52 11.37 -5.88 9.83
C LYS A 52 10.61 -6.07 8.52
N GLU A 53 9.29 -6.17 8.60
CA GLU A 53 8.42 -5.81 7.49
C GLU A 53 8.33 -4.29 7.42
N VAL A 54 8.46 -3.74 6.22
CA VAL A 54 8.41 -2.31 5.96
C VAL A 54 7.12 -1.98 5.24
N PHE A 55 6.36 -1.04 5.79
CA PHE A 55 5.16 -0.49 5.17
C PHE A 55 5.39 0.99 4.87
N PHE A 56 5.21 1.36 3.60
CA PHE A 56 5.33 2.74 3.18
C PHE A 56 4.09 3.54 3.58
N THR A 57 4.30 4.80 3.97
CA THR A 57 3.21 5.71 4.33
C THR A 57 3.12 6.83 3.32
N SER A 58 1.93 7.40 3.12
CA SER A 58 1.75 8.56 2.24
C SER A 58 2.35 9.86 2.80
N TYR A 59 3.00 9.82 3.96
CA TYR A 59 3.50 10.99 4.68
C TYR A 59 5.02 11.08 4.58
N GLY A 60 5.52 11.41 3.39
CA GLY A 60 6.93 11.72 3.15
C GLY A 60 7.87 10.56 3.47
N ASN A 61 8.94 10.85 4.21
CA ASN A 61 10.02 9.90 4.54
C ASN A 61 9.68 8.98 5.73
N TRP A 62 8.41 8.76 6.04
CA TRP A 62 7.99 7.92 7.16
C TRP A 62 7.59 6.52 6.68
N VAL A 63 8.13 5.51 7.35
CA VAL A 63 7.79 4.10 7.15
C VAL A 63 7.38 3.48 8.47
N VAL A 64 6.47 2.49 8.42
CA VAL A 64 6.16 1.66 9.58
C VAL A 64 6.98 0.39 9.50
N LEU A 65 7.68 0.08 10.59
CA LEU A 65 8.50 -1.11 10.75
C LEU A 65 7.84 -2.05 11.74
N ILE A 66 7.64 -3.30 11.33
CA ILE A 66 7.05 -4.35 12.17
C ILE A 66 8.04 -5.48 12.32
N ASP A 67 8.31 -5.89 13.56
CA ASP A 67 9.15 -7.04 13.87
C ASP A 67 8.68 -8.32 13.17
N ILE A 68 9.56 -8.91 12.36
CA ILE A 68 9.38 -10.25 11.81
C ILE A 68 9.89 -11.24 12.83
N ILE A 69 8.98 -12.04 13.37
CA ILE A 69 9.33 -13.14 14.25
C ILE A 69 9.13 -14.44 13.47
N ILE A 70 10.25 -15.08 13.12
CA ILE A 70 10.29 -16.42 12.53
C ILE A 70 10.81 -17.35 13.62
N ASP A 71 10.04 -17.51 14.70
CA ASP A 71 10.25 -18.61 15.65
C ASP A 71 9.07 -19.59 15.56
N PRO A 72 9.21 -20.70 14.82
CA PRO A 72 8.18 -21.72 14.71
C PRO A 72 7.91 -22.47 16.02
N LEU A 73 8.76 -22.33 17.05
CA LEU A 73 8.62 -22.99 18.35
C LEU A 73 7.91 -22.12 19.39
N CYS A 74 7.62 -20.85 19.09
CA CYS A 74 6.95 -19.97 20.03
C CYS A 74 5.61 -19.42 19.49
N PRO A 75 4.48 -20.01 19.89
CA PRO A 75 3.17 -19.72 19.27
C PRO A 75 2.57 -18.36 19.69
N VAL A 76 3.17 -17.62 20.61
CA VAL A 76 2.66 -16.33 21.10
C VAL A 76 3.85 -15.41 21.40
N GLN A 77 4.33 -14.69 20.39
CA GLN A 77 5.40 -13.70 20.59
C GLN A 77 5.02 -12.32 20.10
N LYS A 78 5.51 -11.35 20.86
CA LYS A 78 5.19 -9.93 20.84
C LYS A 78 5.99 -9.23 19.74
N CYS A 79 5.36 -8.92 18.61
CA CYS A 79 6.00 -8.07 17.59
C CYS A 79 6.03 -6.62 18.09
N GLY A 80 7.23 -6.02 18.08
CA GLY A 80 7.38 -4.58 18.20
C GLY A 80 6.98 -3.86 16.92
N CYS A 81 6.51 -2.63 17.07
CA CYS A 81 6.18 -1.74 15.96
C CYS A 81 6.79 -0.35 16.22
N CYS A 82 7.31 0.28 15.18
CA CYS A 82 7.70 1.68 15.24
C CYS A 82 7.50 2.39 13.91
N VAL A 83 7.28 3.69 13.96
CA VAL A 83 7.34 4.56 12.79
C VAL A 83 8.75 5.15 12.74
N LEU A 84 9.42 5.02 11.61
CA LEU A 84 10.77 5.52 11.37
C LEU A 84 10.73 6.58 10.27
N ASN A 85 11.31 7.73 10.54
CA ASN A 85 11.65 8.68 9.49
C ASN A 85 13.00 8.26 8.92
N ILE A 86 13.00 7.75 7.70
CA ILE A 86 14.21 7.24 7.03
C ILE A 86 15.20 8.37 6.66
N THR A 87 14.78 9.63 6.77
CA THR A 87 15.61 10.80 6.48
C THR A 87 16.18 11.47 7.73
N SER A 88 15.40 11.62 8.80
CA SER A 88 15.91 12.21 10.03
C SER A 88 16.47 11.18 11.01
N GLY A 89 16.18 9.90 10.81
CA GLY A 89 16.42 8.84 11.80
C GLY A 89 15.48 8.92 13.01
N GLU A 90 14.52 9.86 13.00
CA GLU A 90 13.54 10.00 14.08
C GLU A 90 12.67 8.75 14.17
N LYS A 91 12.44 8.29 15.39
CA LYS A 91 11.74 7.03 15.66
C LYS A 91 10.67 7.21 16.71
N ILE A 92 9.44 6.87 16.35
CA ILE A 92 8.29 6.82 17.25
C ILE A 92 8.02 5.35 17.58
N ARG A 93 8.23 4.96 18.84
CA ARG A 93 7.97 3.60 19.29
C ARG A 93 6.50 3.44 19.62
N ILE A 94 5.86 2.41 19.05
CA ILE A 94 4.50 2.04 19.44
C ILE A 94 4.63 1.10 20.65
N LEU A 95 4.11 1.54 21.79
CA LEU A 95 4.30 0.85 23.08
C LEU A 95 3.54 -0.48 23.18
N HIS A 96 2.64 -0.75 22.23
CA HIS A 96 1.81 -1.94 22.25
C HIS A 96 2.45 -3.09 21.48
N GLN A 97 2.28 -4.29 22.04
CA GLN A 97 2.73 -5.54 21.44
C GLN A 97 1.57 -6.24 20.78
N TRP A 98 1.77 -6.73 19.57
CA TRP A 98 0.70 -7.27 18.78
C TRP A 98 0.91 -8.76 18.44
N HIS A 99 -0.20 -9.42 18.10
CA HIS A 99 -0.29 -10.81 17.69
C HIS A 99 -1.00 -10.93 16.33
N GLY A 100 -0.30 -11.41 15.31
CA GLY A 100 -0.89 -11.80 14.03
C GLY A 100 0.04 -11.56 12.85
N ARG A 101 -0.52 -11.52 11.63
CA ARG A 101 0.11 -10.93 10.45
C ARG A 101 -0.80 -9.85 9.88
N PHE A 102 -0.22 -8.81 9.28
CA PHE A 102 -0.96 -7.75 8.62
C PHE A 102 -0.62 -7.78 7.15
N PHE A 103 -1.60 -7.54 6.29
CA PHE A 103 -1.27 -7.35 4.87
C PHE A 103 -1.07 -5.88 4.54
N GLU A 104 -1.58 -4.96 5.36
CA GLU A 104 -1.51 -3.52 5.12
C GLU A 104 -1.48 -2.72 6.42
N CYS A 105 -0.73 -1.62 6.39
CA CYS A 105 -0.56 -0.69 7.47
C CYS A 105 -0.53 0.72 6.89
N ILE A 106 -1.30 1.63 7.47
CA ILE A 106 -1.35 3.03 7.05
C ILE A 106 -1.38 3.97 8.24
N LEU A 107 -1.01 5.22 7.99
CA LEU A 107 -1.23 6.34 8.91
C LEU A 107 -2.42 7.17 8.44
N SER A 108 -3.19 7.74 9.36
CA SER A 108 -4.29 8.66 9.02
C SER A 108 -3.82 10.10 8.77
N GLY A 109 -2.59 10.43 9.20
CA GLY A 109 -2.01 11.76 9.17
C GLY A 109 -0.47 11.70 9.26
N PRO A 110 0.22 12.84 9.22
CA PRO A 110 1.63 12.91 9.55
C PRO A 110 1.89 12.37 10.98
N PRO A 111 2.88 11.49 11.18
CA PRO A 111 3.11 10.86 12.48
C PRO A 111 3.49 11.82 13.63
N THR A 112 3.82 13.06 13.31
CA THR A 112 4.10 14.12 14.30
C THR A 112 2.83 14.83 14.78
N GLU A 113 1.67 14.58 14.16
CA GLU A 113 0.40 15.17 14.56
C GLU A 113 -0.29 14.34 15.66
N PRO A 114 -0.90 14.98 16.66
CA PRO A 114 -1.48 14.29 17.83
C PRO A 114 -2.68 13.41 17.47
N ASP A 115 -3.42 13.73 16.40
CA ASP A 115 -4.56 12.95 15.93
C ASP A 115 -4.19 11.97 14.79
N CYS A 116 -2.89 11.70 14.60
CA CYS A 116 -2.44 10.66 13.69
C CYS A 116 -2.72 9.27 14.27
N HIS A 117 -3.50 8.48 13.53
CA HIS A 117 -3.81 7.10 13.86
C HIS A 117 -2.99 6.15 13.01
N LEU A 118 -2.41 5.14 13.63
CA LEU A 118 -1.86 3.97 12.97
C LEU A 118 -2.98 2.95 12.79
N ILE A 119 -3.18 2.48 11.56
CA ILE A 119 -4.27 1.57 11.19
C ILE A 119 -3.67 0.31 10.58
N PHE A 120 -4.18 -0.84 11.01
CA PHE A 120 -3.76 -2.15 10.52
C PHE A 120 -4.92 -2.96 9.95
N LEU A 121 -4.69 -3.54 8.78
CA LEU A 121 -5.58 -4.52 8.17
C LEU A 121 -5.01 -5.95 8.37
N PRO A 122 -5.71 -6.82 9.14
CA PRO A 122 -5.24 -8.16 9.47
C PRO A 122 -5.17 -9.10 8.26
N MET A 123 -4.18 -9.99 8.25
CA MET A 123 -4.05 -11.11 7.33
C MET A 123 -4.40 -12.44 8.05
N PRO A 124 -5.29 -13.29 7.50
CA PRO A 124 -6.05 -13.08 6.25
C PRO A 124 -7.06 -11.95 6.37
N ARG A 125 -7.55 -11.42 5.23
CA ARG A 125 -8.57 -10.35 5.20
C ARG A 125 -9.74 -10.71 6.12
N THR A 126 -10.09 -9.78 7.01
CA THR A 126 -11.12 -9.99 8.04
C THR A 126 -12.16 -8.88 8.05
N ASP A 127 -13.20 -9.07 8.87
CA ASP A 127 -14.30 -8.15 9.15
C ASP A 127 -13.96 -7.13 10.25
N TYR A 128 -12.69 -6.84 10.47
CA TYR A 128 -12.23 -5.85 11.44
C TYR A 128 -10.89 -5.23 11.01
N LEU A 129 -10.61 -4.07 11.59
CA LEU A 129 -9.30 -3.43 11.54
C LEU A 129 -8.86 -3.07 12.96
N TYR A 130 -7.57 -2.85 13.15
CA TYR A 130 -7.05 -2.26 14.39
C TYR A 130 -6.61 -0.83 14.13
N TYR A 131 -6.80 0.04 15.11
CA TYR A 131 -6.23 1.38 15.08
C TYR A 131 -5.84 1.88 16.46
N CYS A 132 -4.88 2.80 16.53
CA CYS A 132 -4.50 3.53 17.74
C CYS A 132 -3.89 4.89 17.36
N ARG A 133 -3.89 5.86 18.26
CA ARG A 133 -2.95 6.97 18.16
C ARG A 133 -1.53 6.49 18.45
N LEU A 134 -0.52 7.22 18.01
CA LEU A 134 0.88 6.79 18.15
C LEU A 134 1.36 6.80 19.61
N ASP A 135 0.73 7.62 20.46
CA ASP A 135 0.96 7.72 21.90
C ASP A 135 -0.01 6.85 22.74
N ASP A 136 -1.00 6.22 22.11
CA ASP A 136 -1.93 5.33 22.79
C ASP A 136 -1.21 4.06 23.28
N GLY A 137 -1.51 3.66 24.53
CA GLY A 137 -1.00 2.40 25.10
C GLY A 137 -1.69 1.13 24.57
N HIS A 138 -2.71 1.25 23.70
CA HIS A 138 -3.51 0.11 23.24
C HIS A 138 -4.17 0.33 21.87
N PHE A 139 -4.33 -0.76 21.12
CA PHE A 139 -5.12 -0.78 19.90
C PHE A 139 -6.60 -1.01 20.18
N ILE A 140 -7.44 -0.38 19.36
CA ILE A 140 -8.88 -0.58 19.33
C ILE A 140 -9.22 -1.50 18.16
N ASN A 141 -10.02 -2.54 18.42
CA ASN A 141 -10.55 -3.43 17.38
C ASN A 141 -11.90 -2.89 16.85
N ALA A 142 -11.95 -2.49 15.59
CA ALA A 142 -13.15 -2.00 14.92
C ALA A 142 -13.84 -3.12 14.10
N ARG A 143 -14.53 -4.05 14.78
CA ARG A 143 -15.27 -5.15 14.13
C ARG A 143 -16.71 -4.82 13.73
N GLY A 144 -17.39 -3.98 14.51
CA GLY A 144 -18.84 -3.82 14.46
C GLY A 144 -19.41 -3.23 13.16
N ASN A 145 -18.57 -2.70 12.28
CA ASN A 145 -19.00 -1.86 11.16
C ASN A 145 -18.92 -2.53 9.79
N PHE A 146 -18.54 -3.81 9.68
CA PHE A 146 -18.30 -4.46 8.37
C PHE A 146 -19.55 -5.09 7.74
N GLY A 147 -20.44 -5.71 8.53
CA GLY A 147 -21.69 -6.30 8.01
C GLY A 147 -21.50 -7.58 7.20
N TYR A 148 -22.58 -8.03 6.55
CA TYR A 148 -22.63 -9.27 5.76
C TYR A 148 -23.25 -9.02 4.37
N ASN A 149 -22.78 -9.73 3.35
CA ASN A 149 -23.38 -9.80 2.03
C ASN A 149 -23.57 -11.28 1.64
N ASN A 150 -24.80 -11.72 1.33
CA ASN A 150 -25.11 -13.11 0.95
C ASN A 150 -24.50 -14.17 1.90
N ASN A 151 -24.66 -13.97 3.22
CA ASN A 151 -24.07 -14.79 4.29
C ASN A 151 -22.52 -14.85 4.32
N ARG A 152 -21.84 -14.03 3.52
CA ARG A 152 -20.38 -13.83 3.60
C ARG A 152 -20.06 -12.56 4.37
N ARG A 153 -19.03 -12.63 5.22
CA ARG A 153 -18.52 -11.45 5.92
C ARG A 153 -17.89 -10.50 4.90
N ILE A 154 -18.26 -9.23 4.99
CA ILE A 154 -17.61 -8.19 4.21
C ILE A 154 -16.25 -7.92 4.86
N THR A 155 -15.18 -7.93 4.08
CA THR A 155 -13.82 -7.72 4.57
C THR A 155 -13.24 -6.40 4.07
N ALA A 156 -12.27 -5.87 4.80
CA ALA A 156 -11.44 -4.78 4.29
C ALA A 156 -10.51 -5.31 3.18
N SER A 157 -10.51 -4.64 2.03
CA SER A 157 -9.62 -4.97 0.91
C SER A 157 -8.32 -4.18 0.98
N THR A 158 -8.41 -2.86 1.20
CA THR A 158 -7.27 -1.92 1.24
C THR A 158 -7.65 -0.60 1.90
N ALA A 159 -6.67 0.19 2.35
CA ALA A 159 -6.90 1.53 2.90
C ALA A 159 -5.78 2.50 2.49
N ALA A 160 -6.07 3.80 2.38
CA ALA A 160 -5.03 4.81 2.21
C ALA A 160 -5.49 6.17 2.73
N SER A 161 -4.52 7.04 3.00
CA SER A 161 -4.79 8.42 3.41
C SER A 161 -4.24 9.41 2.38
N PHE A 162 -5.10 10.34 1.99
CA PHE A 162 -4.82 11.45 1.06
C PHE A 162 -5.84 12.57 1.30
N GLY A 163 -5.48 13.80 0.93
CA GLY A 163 -6.39 14.95 1.04
C GLY A 163 -6.84 15.25 2.49
N GLY A 164 -6.04 14.85 3.49
CA GLY A 164 -6.40 15.02 4.91
C GLY A 164 -7.46 14.04 5.43
N LYS A 165 -7.80 13.01 4.65
CA LYS A 165 -8.78 11.98 4.99
C LYS A 165 -8.18 10.59 4.84
N THR A 166 -8.81 9.63 5.50
CA THR A 166 -8.48 8.21 5.36
C THR A 166 -9.64 7.47 4.74
N TYR A 167 -9.32 6.61 3.78
CA TYR A 167 -10.28 5.86 3.01
C TYR A 167 -10.05 4.37 3.17
N LEU A 168 -11.13 3.60 3.18
CA LEU A 168 -11.14 2.16 3.29
C LEU A 168 -12.00 1.57 2.18
N TRP A 169 -11.42 0.69 1.39
CA TRP A 169 -12.18 -0.16 0.48
C TRP A 169 -12.65 -1.40 1.24
N LYS A 170 -13.96 -1.62 1.29
CA LYS A 170 -14.59 -2.69 2.05
C LYS A 170 -15.71 -3.30 1.20
N GLY A 171 -15.55 -4.58 0.85
CA GLY A 171 -16.43 -5.24 -0.11
C GLY A 171 -16.50 -4.47 -1.42
N ASP A 172 -17.68 -3.96 -1.72
CA ASP A 172 -18.02 -3.34 -3.00
C ASP A 172 -18.17 -1.82 -2.89
N SER A 173 -17.67 -1.23 -1.82
CA SER A 173 -17.86 0.19 -1.53
C SER A 173 -16.64 0.81 -0.86
N LEU A 174 -16.44 2.08 -1.17
CA LEU A 174 -15.42 2.93 -0.58
C LEU A 174 -16.03 3.73 0.58
N PHE A 175 -15.31 3.78 1.69
CA PHE A 175 -15.73 4.49 2.90
C PHE A 175 -14.65 5.49 3.34
N GLU A 176 -15.06 6.64 3.83
CA GLU A 176 -14.22 7.52 4.64
C GLU A 176 -14.22 6.99 6.09
N LEU A 177 -13.03 6.92 6.67
CA LEU A 177 -12.80 6.58 8.06
C LEU A 177 -12.81 7.85 8.89
N VAL A 178 -13.84 8.04 9.73
CA VAL A 178 -13.99 9.23 10.57
C VAL A 178 -13.79 8.85 12.03
N PHE A 179 -12.67 9.29 12.60
CA PHE A 179 -12.35 9.14 14.02
C PHE A 179 -13.15 10.16 14.84
N ARG A 180 -13.93 9.69 15.83
CA ARG A 180 -14.75 10.53 16.70
C ARG A 180 -14.38 10.30 18.17
N GLY A 181 -13.68 11.27 18.75
CA GLY A 181 -13.11 11.11 20.09
C GLY A 181 -12.12 9.94 20.13
N ASP A 182 -11.89 9.38 21.32
CA ASP A 182 -10.74 8.48 21.50
C ASP A 182 -10.98 7.02 21.08
N ARG A 183 -12.24 6.61 20.87
CA ARG A 183 -12.58 5.17 20.75
C ARG A 183 -13.60 4.82 19.68
N ARG A 184 -14.06 5.79 18.90
CA ARG A 184 -15.10 5.57 17.91
C ARG A 184 -14.59 5.84 16.52
N LEU A 185 -14.77 4.85 15.66
CA LEU A 185 -14.50 4.92 14.24
C LEU A 185 -15.82 4.75 13.48
N ASP A 186 -16.24 5.79 12.77
CA ASP A 186 -17.38 5.74 11.88
C ASP A 186 -16.91 5.47 10.44
N PHE A 187 -17.73 4.73 9.69
CA PHE A 187 -17.49 4.36 8.30
C PHE A 187 -18.51 5.11 7.46
N VAL A 188 -18.10 6.23 6.88
CA VAL A 188 -19.00 7.10 6.10
C VAL A 188 -18.92 6.67 4.64
N PRO A 189 -20.00 6.11 4.05
CA PRO A 189 -19.96 5.68 2.66
C PRO A 189 -19.78 6.89 1.74
N LEU A 190 -18.89 6.79 0.76
CA LEU A 190 -18.83 7.79 -0.31
C LEU A 190 -20.06 7.64 -1.21
N VAL A 191 -20.53 8.75 -1.79
CA VAL A 191 -21.72 8.73 -2.65
C VAL A 191 -21.42 7.91 -3.90
N ARG A 192 -22.25 6.87 -4.07
CA ARG A 192 -22.26 5.86 -5.15
C ARG A 192 -21.23 6.10 -6.24
N VAL A 193 -20.22 5.24 -6.25
CA VAL A 193 -19.49 4.92 -7.46
C VAL A 193 -20.52 4.64 -8.58
N ALA A 194 -20.25 5.13 -9.79
CA ALA A 194 -21.07 4.94 -10.98
C ALA A 194 -21.78 3.59 -10.95
N ALA A 195 -23.11 3.62 -11.07
CA ALA A 195 -24.07 2.55 -10.77
C ALA A 195 -23.40 1.21 -10.48
N VAL A 196 -23.37 0.78 -9.21
CA VAL A 196 -22.73 -0.45 -8.69
C VAL A 196 -22.52 -1.52 -9.76
N ASP A 197 -23.55 -1.90 -10.52
CA ASP A 197 -23.50 -2.84 -11.65
C ASP A 197 -22.37 -2.61 -12.68
N GLU A 198 -22.09 -1.36 -13.06
CA GLU A 198 -21.02 -0.98 -14.00
C GLU A 198 -19.62 -1.16 -13.43
N LEU A 199 -19.42 -1.18 -12.10
CA LEU A 199 -18.11 -1.45 -11.50
C LEU A 199 -17.70 -2.92 -11.55
N PHE A 200 -18.69 -3.81 -11.63
CA PHE A 200 -18.49 -5.26 -11.58
C PHE A 200 -18.51 -5.90 -12.96
N THR A 201 -18.84 -5.14 -14.01
CA THR A 201 -18.70 -5.60 -15.39
C THR A 201 -17.24 -5.51 -15.80
N TRP A 202 -16.61 -6.67 -15.95
CA TRP A 202 -15.27 -6.79 -16.48
C TRP A 202 -15.33 -7.15 -17.96
N PRO A 203 -14.42 -6.61 -18.80
CA PRO A 203 -14.33 -7.02 -20.20
C PRO A 203 -13.92 -8.49 -20.36
N VAL A 204 -13.35 -9.08 -19.29
CA VAL A 204 -12.88 -10.47 -19.22
C VAL A 204 -13.39 -11.11 -17.93
N LYS A 205 -13.63 -12.42 -17.97
CA LYS A 205 -13.99 -13.17 -16.76
C LYS A 205 -12.79 -13.14 -15.80
N ALA A 206 -12.98 -12.54 -14.63
CA ALA A 206 -11.98 -12.47 -13.58
C ALA A 206 -12.03 -13.72 -12.69
N ASP A 207 -10.89 -14.35 -12.43
CA ASP A 207 -10.76 -15.43 -11.45
C ASP A 207 -10.57 -14.86 -10.03
N ARG A 208 -9.87 -13.73 -9.94
CA ARG A 208 -9.71 -12.94 -8.71
C ARG A 208 -9.77 -11.45 -9.01
N VAL A 209 -10.21 -10.68 -8.03
CA VAL A 209 -10.14 -9.21 -8.05
C VAL A 209 -9.34 -8.75 -6.84
N GLU A 210 -8.50 -7.74 -7.03
CA GLU A 210 -7.80 -7.05 -5.96
C GLU A 210 -8.07 -5.56 -6.02
N ASP A 211 -8.23 -4.95 -4.85
CA ASP A 211 -8.49 -3.53 -4.72
C ASP A 211 -7.24 -2.83 -4.17
N PHE A 212 -6.96 -1.64 -4.67
CA PHE A 212 -5.86 -0.77 -4.21
C PHE A 212 -6.38 0.65 -4.04
N ILE A 213 -5.77 1.40 -3.13
CA ILE A 213 -5.93 2.86 -3.08
C ILE A 213 -4.55 3.48 -3.12
N VAL A 214 -4.30 4.28 -4.16
CA VAL A 214 -3.02 4.97 -4.36
C VAL A 214 -3.17 6.42 -3.95
N SER A 215 -2.40 6.82 -2.95
CA SER A 215 -2.21 8.22 -2.58
C SER A 215 -1.22 8.85 -3.57
N ALA A 216 -1.57 10.02 -4.11
CA ALA A 216 -0.75 10.77 -5.05
C ALA A 216 -0.43 12.17 -4.50
N GLU A 217 0.46 12.87 -5.20
CA GLU A 217 0.80 14.25 -4.88
C GLU A 217 -0.45 15.16 -4.82
N TYR A 218 -0.36 16.22 -4.01
CA TYR A 218 -1.40 17.25 -3.84
C TYR A 218 -2.73 16.74 -3.26
N GLY A 219 -2.70 15.62 -2.54
CA GLY A 219 -3.87 15.10 -1.83
C GLY A 219 -4.89 14.41 -2.73
N GLU A 220 -4.50 14.03 -3.95
CA GLU A 220 -5.32 13.21 -4.82
C GLU A 220 -5.22 11.72 -4.46
N GLY A 221 -6.32 10.99 -4.63
CA GLY A 221 -6.36 9.54 -4.45
C GLY A 221 -6.93 8.84 -5.67
N PHE A 222 -6.32 7.72 -6.03
CA PHE A 222 -6.79 6.84 -7.10
C PHE A 222 -7.21 5.51 -6.47
N PRO A 223 -8.51 5.24 -6.35
CA PRO A 223 -8.99 3.88 -6.11
C PRO A 223 -8.78 3.05 -7.39
N LEU A 224 -8.30 1.81 -7.25
CA LEU A 224 -8.08 0.90 -8.37
C LEU A 224 -8.64 -0.48 -8.06
N ARG A 225 -9.06 -1.17 -9.13
CA ARG A 225 -9.35 -2.61 -9.10
C ARG A 225 -8.58 -3.31 -10.19
N ALA A 226 -7.94 -4.41 -9.83
CA ALA A 226 -7.22 -5.29 -10.75
C ALA A 226 -7.99 -6.59 -10.91
N SER A 227 -8.32 -6.99 -12.14
CA SER A 227 -8.81 -8.33 -12.42
C SER A 227 -7.68 -9.23 -12.85
N PHE A 228 -7.64 -10.40 -12.25
CA PHE A 228 -6.66 -11.43 -12.55
C PHE A 228 -7.31 -12.56 -13.32
N GLN A 229 -6.58 -13.06 -14.30
CA GLN A 229 -6.94 -14.25 -15.06
C GLN A 229 -5.87 -15.32 -14.86
N ARG A 230 -6.33 -16.51 -14.52
CA ARG A 230 -5.49 -17.69 -14.35
C ARG A 230 -5.34 -18.37 -15.71
N TYR A 231 -4.10 -18.50 -16.16
CA TYR A 231 -3.75 -19.22 -17.39
C TYR A 231 -3.34 -20.67 -17.11
N SER A 232 -2.78 -20.93 -15.93
CA SER A 232 -2.45 -22.26 -15.43
C SER A 232 -2.45 -22.28 -13.90
N ASP A 233 -2.34 -23.46 -13.29
CA ASP A 233 -2.27 -23.60 -11.83
C ASP A 233 -1.12 -22.81 -11.18
N LEU A 234 -0.09 -22.48 -11.97
CA LEU A 234 1.11 -21.78 -11.51
C LEU A 234 1.22 -20.34 -12.03
N PHE A 235 0.34 -19.93 -12.95
CA PHE A 235 0.45 -18.64 -13.60
C PHE A 235 -0.89 -17.91 -13.65
N GLU A 236 -0.91 -16.78 -12.96
CA GLU A 236 -2.01 -15.83 -12.92
C GLU A 236 -1.43 -14.44 -13.18
N ASN A 237 -2.06 -13.68 -14.07
CA ASN A 237 -1.61 -12.33 -14.38
C ASN A 237 -2.80 -11.37 -14.32
N VAL A 238 -2.50 -10.08 -14.16
CA VAL A 238 -3.49 -9.03 -14.30
C VAL A 238 -3.92 -8.99 -15.76
N ALA A 239 -5.21 -9.20 -15.97
CA ALA A 239 -5.83 -9.08 -17.28
C ALA A 239 -6.31 -7.65 -17.53
N TYR A 240 -6.75 -6.95 -16.47
CA TYR A 240 -7.31 -5.61 -16.61
C TYR A 240 -7.19 -4.78 -15.33
N PHE A 241 -6.97 -3.47 -15.48
CA PHE A 241 -7.10 -2.49 -14.40
C PHE A 241 -8.24 -1.53 -14.68
N ARG A 242 -9.01 -1.22 -13.64
CA ARG A 242 -9.92 -0.08 -13.60
C ARG A 242 -9.37 0.93 -12.60
N VAL A 243 -9.20 2.16 -13.05
CA VAL A 243 -8.69 3.25 -12.25
C VAL A 243 -9.79 4.27 -12.08
N PHE A 244 -9.98 4.72 -10.85
CA PHE A 244 -10.95 5.73 -10.54
C PHE A 244 -10.26 6.97 -9.96
N ARG A 245 -10.94 8.11 -10.06
CA ARG A 245 -10.57 9.34 -9.36
C ARG A 245 -11.69 9.72 -8.41
N ILE A 246 -11.34 10.09 -7.18
CA ILE A 246 -12.28 10.72 -6.25
C ILE A 246 -12.35 12.20 -6.60
N THR A 247 -13.55 12.68 -6.92
CA THR A 247 -13.84 14.08 -7.23
C THR A 247 -14.74 14.67 -6.14
N MET A 248 -14.42 15.89 -5.72
CA MET A 248 -15.25 16.65 -4.79
C MET A 248 -16.46 17.23 -5.53
N GLY A 249 -17.65 16.72 -5.22
CA GLY A 249 -18.91 17.24 -5.74
C GLY A 249 -19.42 18.47 -4.99
N ASN A 250 -20.44 19.12 -5.55
CA ASN A 250 -21.11 20.25 -4.91
C ASN A 250 -21.73 19.83 -3.55
N GLY A 251 -21.29 20.45 -2.46
CA GLY A 251 -21.80 20.21 -1.11
C GLY A 251 -21.07 19.12 -0.30
N ASN A 252 -19.74 18.98 -0.47
CA ASN A 252 -18.88 18.04 0.25
C ASN A 252 -19.21 16.54 0.04
N LYS A 253 -19.90 16.22 -1.06
CA LYS A 253 -20.15 14.84 -1.47
C LYS A 253 -19.07 14.38 -2.42
N GLU A 254 -18.39 13.30 -2.09
CA GLU A 254 -17.35 12.74 -2.94
C GLU A 254 -17.95 11.78 -3.96
N CYS A 255 -17.63 11.97 -5.24
CA CYS A 255 -18.00 11.11 -6.37
C CYS A 255 -16.76 10.36 -6.86
N VAL A 256 -16.98 9.21 -7.49
CA VAL A 256 -15.90 8.39 -8.05
C VAL A 256 -16.13 8.23 -9.56
N GLU A 257 -15.18 8.71 -10.36
CA GLU A 257 -15.20 8.67 -11.83
C GLU A 257 -14.17 7.65 -12.34
N GLU A 258 -14.56 6.78 -13.27
CA GLU A 258 -13.62 5.89 -13.96
C GLU A 258 -12.79 6.66 -14.98
N LEU A 259 -11.47 6.47 -14.94
CA LEU A 259 -10.53 7.10 -15.84
C LEU A 259 -10.25 6.22 -17.05
N THR A 260 -10.24 6.82 -18.23
CA THR A 260 -9.71 6.21 -19.46
C THR A 260 -8.21 6.46 -19.65
N SER A 261 -7.65 7.42 -18.90
CA SER A 261 -6.22 7.71 -18.85
C SER A 261 -5.83 8.28 -17.49
N ILE A 262 -4.65 7.90 -16.99
CA ILE A 262 -4.00 8.55 -15.83
C ILE A 262 -3.04 9.67 -16.26
N GLY A 263 -3.02 10.02 -17.56
CA GLY A 263 -2.27 11.13 -18.12
C GLY A 263 -0.77 10.95 -18.07
N ASN A 264 -0.05 11.98 -17.63
CA ASN A 264 1.41 11.96 -17.48
C ASN A 264 1.87 11.29 -16.18
N ARG A 265 1.09 10.39 -15.59
CA ARG A 265 1.42 9.74 -14.32
C ARG A 265 1.73 8.27 -14.51
N ALA A 266 2.43 7.73 -13.53
CA ALA A 266 2.55 6.30 -13.31
C ALA A 266 2.10 5.96 -11.90
N LEU A 267 1.39 4.84 -11.77
CA LEU A 267 0.96 4.30 -10.49
C LEU A 267 1.86 3.11 -10.13
N PHE A 268 2.19 2.97 -8.86
CA PHE A 268 3.05 1.92 -8.33
C PHE A 268 2.27 1.18 -7.27
N LEU A 269 1.89 -0.06 -7.56
CA LEU A 269 1.05 -0.90 -6.72
C LEU A 269 1.89 -1.94 -6.00
N GLY A 270 1.68 -2.05 -4.71
CA GLY A 270 2.38 -2.99 -3.86
C GLY A 270 1.54 -3.37 -2.65
N LYS A 271 1.76 -4.59 -2.16
CA LYS A 271 1.06 -5.11 -0.98
C LYS A 271 1.33 -4.28 0.28
N HIS A 272 2.58 -3.82 0.43
CA HIS A 272 3.05 -3.10 1.61
C HIS A 272 3.21 -1.59 1.37
N GLY A 273 2.63 -1.08 0.30
CA GLY A 273 2.78 0.33 -0.07
C GLY A 273 2.45 0.53 -1.54
N SER A 274 1.59 1.51 -1.80
CA SER A 274 1.29 1.97 -3.15
C SER A 274 1.44 3.48 -3.23
N THR A 275 1.95 3.97 -4.36
CA THR A 275 2.26 5.39 -4.56
C THR A 275 2.09 5.77 -6.03
N ALA A 276 2.17 7.06 -6.34
CA ALA A 276 2.10 7.58 -7.69
C ALA A 276 3.15 8.67 -7.90
N CYS A 277 3.64 8.80 -9.13
CA CYS A 277 4.47 9.94 -9.51
C CYS A 277 4.10 10.45 -10.88
N ARG A 278 4.57 11.67 -11.20
CA ARG A 278 4.60 12.14 -12.59
C ARG A 278 5.70 11.38 -13.34
N ALA A 279 5.35 10.94 -14.55
CA ALA A 279 6.26 10.40 -15.53
C ALA A 279 6.70 11.54 -16.45
N ASP A 280 7.98 11.91 -16.37
CA ASP A 280 8.61 12.85 -17.29
C ASP A 280 9.58 12.12 -18.25
N VAL A 281 10.06 12.81 -19.29
CA VAL A 281 10.91 12.18 -20.32
C VAL A 281 12.26 11.72 -19.74
N SER A 282 12.77 12.40 -18.71
CA SER A 282 14.02 12.05 -18.02
C SER A 282 13.87 10.90 -17.03
N SER A 283 12.63 10.55 -16.66
CA SER A 283 12.34 9.64 -15.57
C SER A 283 12.60 8.18 -15.87
N GLY A 284 12.65 7.77 -17.14
CA GLY A 284 12.60 6.35 -17.51
C GLY A 284 11.31 5.63 -17.08
N VAL A 285 10.36 6.33 -16.45
CA VAL A 285 9.05 5.83 -16.05
C VAL A 285 8.08 6.07 -17.20
N ARG A 286 7.34 5.02 -17.58
CA ARG A 286 6.35 5.10 -18.66
C ARG A 286 5.13 5.87 -18.16
N ARG A 287 4.74 6.92 -18.88
CA ARG A 287 3.47 7.63 -18.64
C ARG A 287 2.29 6.69 -18.87
N ASN A 288 1.15 7.02 -18.27
CA ASN A 288 -0.08 6.27 -18.43
C ASN A 288 0.09 4.77 -18.16
N SER A 289 0.88 4.42 -17.14
CA SER A 289 1.24 3.04 -16.82
C SER A 289 1.10 2.71 -15.34
N ILE A 290 0.92 1.43 -15.05
CA ILE A 290 0.80 0.89 -13.71
C ILE A 290 1.91 -0.13 -13.50
N TYR A 291 2.82 0.17 -12.58
CA TYR A 291 3.87 -0.73 -12.13
C TYR A 291 3.35 -1.54 -10.96
N TYR A 292 3.51 -2.86 -10.99
CA TYR A 292 3.03 -3.73 -9.92
C TYR A 292 3.92 -4.97 -9.79
N TYR A 293 3.91 -5.58 -8.61
CA TYR A 293 4.50 -6.89 -8.39
C TYR A 293 3.46 -7.82 -7.75
N TRP A 294 3.60 -9.11 -7.99
CA TRP A 294 2.62 -10.10 -7.53
C TRP A 294 3.24 -11.32 -6.84
N PHE A 295 2.45 -12.38 -6.60
CA PHE A 295 2.88 -13.59 -5.85
C PHE A 295 4.04 -14.35 -6.49
N ASP A 296 4.19 -14.26 -7.80
CA ASP A 296 5.35 -14.80 -8.53
C ASP A 296 6.60 -13.94 -8.35
N GLN A 297 6.45 -12.83 -7.63
CA GLN A 297 7.46 -11.85 -7.31
C GLN A 297 8.10 -11.20 -8.54
N GLY A 298 7.45 -11.33 -9.70
CA GLY A 298 7.80 -10.61 -10.90
C GLY A 298 7.39 -9.15 -10.75
N LEU A 299 8.21 -8.26 -11.32
CA LEU A 299 7.84 -6.88 -11.50
C LEU A 299 7.24 -6.70 -12.90
N TYR A 300 6.15 -5.97 -13.01
CA TYR A 300 5.39 -5.80 -14.23
C TYR A 300 5.07 -4.34 -14.47
N VAL A 301 4.93 -3.98 -15.75
CA VAL A 301 4.36 -2.70 -16.16
C VAL A 301 3.15 -2.98 -17.05
N TYR A 302 1.99 -2.45 -16.64
CA TYR A 302 0.77 -2.44 -17.42
C TYR A 302 0.66 -1.09 -18.13
N ASP A 303 0.63 -1.08 -19.46
CA ASP A 303 0.26 0.12 -20.20
C ASP A 303 -1.26 0.28 -20.21
N PHE A 304 -1.72 1.43 -19.71
CA PHE A 304 -3.14 1.67 -19.50
C PHE A 304 -3.91 1.98 -20.81
N GLU A 305 -3.21 2.46 -21.85
CA GLU A 305 -3.78 2.77 -23.17
C GLU A 305 -3.89 1.50 -24.03
N GLU A 306 -2.79 0.77 -24.15
CA GLU A 306 -2.67 -0.49 -24.91
C GLU A 306 -3.30 -1.68 -24.18
N ARG A 307 -3.56 -1.54 -22.87
CA ARG A 307 -4.09 -2.58 -21.99
C ARG A 307 -3.23 -3.85 -22.01
N SER A 308 -1.92 -3.66 -22.00
CA SER A 308 -0.93 -4.72 -22.17
C SER A 308 0.05 -4.75 -20.98
N THR A 309 0.47 -5.96 -20.59
CA THR A 309 1.45 -6.17 -19.52
C THR A 309 2.80 -6.56 -20.12
N THR A 310 3.87 -5.87 -19.69
CA THR A 310 5.25 -6.25 -19.99
C THR A 310 5.97 -6.63 -18.69
N PRO A 311 6.66 -7.79 -18.63
CA PRO A 311 7.50 -8.12 -17.49
C PRO A 311 8.73 -7.22 -17.47
N LEU A 312 9.00 -6.63 -16.31
CA LEU A 312 10.26 -6.00 -16.00
C LEU A 312 11.16 -7.06 -15.39
N ARG A 313 12.37 -7.21 -15.92
CA ARG A 313 13.40 -8.06 -15.34
C ARG A 313 14.31 -7.17 -14.50
N PRO A 314 14.02 -6.95 -13.20
CA PRO A 314 15.02 -6.35 -12.34
C PRO A 314 16.30 -7.20 -12.44
N CYS A 315 17.48 -6.56 -12.37
CA CYS A 315 18.75 -7.27 -12.22
C CYS A 315 18.60 -8.39 -11.16
N PRO A 316 19.16 -9.57 -11.42
CA PRO A 316 18.62 -10.85 -10.98
C PRO A 316 18.35 -10.87 -9.47
N PRO A 317 17.18 -11.37 -9.03
CA PRO A 317 16.84 -11.36 -7.62
C PRO A 317 17.76 -12.29 -6.86
N VAL A 318 18.09 -11.86 -5.65
CA VAL A 318 18.83 -12.63 -4.67
C VAL A 318 18.16 -14.00 -4.49
N LYS A 319 18.95 -15.07 -4.56
CA LYS A 319 18.50 -16.49 -4.62
C LYS A 319 17.72 -16.99 -3.38
N SER A 320 17.23 -16.12 -2.50
CA SER A 320 16.61 -16.52 -1.23
C SER A 320 15.07 -16.60 -1.33
N GLY A 321 14.49 -17.60 -0.67
CA GLY A 321 13.05 -17.89 -0.73
C GLY A 321 12.12 -16.97 0.05
N ILE A 322 12.65 -16.02 0.83
CA ILE A 322 11.85 -15.01 1.54
C ILE A 322 12.31 -13.64 1.09
N PHE A 323 11.37 -12.86 0.56
CA PHE A 323 11.57 -11.44 0.38
C PHE A 323 10.26 -10.66 0.47
N SER A 324 10.38 -9.42 0.91
CA SER A 324 9.32 -8.42 0.96
C SER A 324 9.65 -7.29 0.00
N LEU A 325 8.63 -6.83 -0.71
CA LEU A 325 8.70 -5.73 -1.67
C LEU A 325 7.83 -4.59 -1.16
N CYS A 326 8.33 -3.36 -1.24
CA CYS A 326 7.63 -2.16 -0.85
C CYS A 326 8.05 -0.98 -1.74
N TRP A 327 7.09 -0.25 -2.30
CA TRP A 327 7.40 1.01 -3.01
C TRP A 327 7.68 2.10 -1.98
N VAL A 328 8.83 2.77 -2.13
CA VAL A 328 9.30 3.86 -1.25
C VAL A 328 9.62 5.14 -1.99
#